data_AF-A0AAT9TKV3-F1
#
_entry.id   AF-A0AAT9TKV3-F1
#
_cell.length_a   1.000
_cell.length_b   1.000
_cell.length_c   1.000
_cell.angle_alpha   90.00
_cell.angle_beta   90.00
_cell.angle_gamma   90.00
#
_symmetry.space_group_name_H-M   'P 1'
#
loop_
_entity.id
_entity.type
_entity.pdbx_description
1 polymer ?
#
loop_
_entity_poly.entity_id
_entity_poly.type
_entity_poly.pdbx_seq_one_letter_code
_entity_poly.pdbx_strand_id
1 'polypeptide(L)'
;MNELPQQLANGLILGAMYGLIAIGYTMVYGIIQLINFAHGEIFMIGGFGALTVYLGLPSGFSLIAAIPLMIVGGVIAAVAISMAAERFAYRPLRGGPRLAPLITAIGLSLALQQAVWMWYPNATKDRPFPQFEGEAFDILGATIQRGDVFVLVVAPLCMLALGFFVSKTRAGRGMQATSQDPDTAKLMGINTDRIIVMAFAIGAAFAAVAAVAYGLKNGQIGFRMGFIMGLKAFTAAVLGGIGNIYGAMLGGIVLGVAEALATGYMSEVPGMELFGGGAWKDVWAFALLIIVLLVRPQGLLGERVADRA
;
A
#
# COMPACT_ATOMS: atom_id res chain seq x y z
N MET A 1 -31.63 -2.59 12.71
CA MET A 1 -30.69 -1.48 12.94
C MET A 1 -29.85 -1.36 11.68
N ASN A 2 -29.88 -0.22 10.99
CA ASN A 2 -29.24 -0.08 9.68
C ASN A 2 -27.73 0.08 9.87
N GLU A 3 -26.99 -1.02 10.02
CA GLU A 3 -25.50 -0.97 10.06
C GLU A 3 -24.87 -0.79 8.67
N LEU A 4 -25.68 -0.86 7.61
CA LEU A 4 -25.22 -0.82 6.23
C LEU A 4 -24.45 0.48 5.90
N PRO A 5 -24.92 1.69 6.29
CA PRO A 5 -24.14 2.92 6.11
C PRO A 5 -22.78 2.86 6.79
N GLN A 6 -22.70 2.31 8.01
CA GLN A 6 -21.44 2.17 8.75
C GLN A 6 -20.50 1.19 8.06
N GLN A 7 -21.00 0.03 7.62
CA GLN A 7 -20.16 -0.98 6.96
C GLN A 7 -19.66 -0.49 5.59
N LEU A 8 -20.47 0.25 4.84
CA LEU A 8 -20.03 0.89 3.61
C LEU A 8 -18.96 1.96 3.87
N ALA A 9 -19.13 2.78 4.91
CA ALA A 9 -18.12 3.76 5.29
C ALA A 9 -16.80 3.09 5.70
N ASN A 10 -16.86 2.09 6.61
CA ASN A 10 -15.71 1.30 7.03
C ASN A 10 -14.99 0.66 5.84
N GLY A 11 -15.77 0.08 4.92
CA GLY A 11 -15.26 -0.57 3.71
C GLY A 11 -14.58 0.41 2.75
N LEU A 12 -15.16 1.60 2.56
CA LEU A 12 -14.56 2.65 1.75
C LEU A 12 -13.23 3.14 2.36
N ILE A 13 -13.18 3.33 3.68
CA ILE A 13 -11.97 3.76 4.39
C ILE A 13 -10.88 2.69 4.30
N LEU A 14 -11.20 1.43 4.59
CA LEU A 14 -10.27 0.30 4.44
C LEU A 14 -9.80 0.17 3.01
N GLY A 15 -10.71 0.32 2.05
CA GLY A 15 -10.40 0.19 0.65
C GLY A 15 -9.54 1.33 0.11
N ALA A 16 -9.74 2.56 0.60
CA ALA A 16 -8.85 3.69 0.32
C ALA A 16 -7.44 3.45 0.87
N MET A 17 -7.32 2.85 2.06
CA MET A 17 -6.04 2.44 2.63
C MET A 17 -5.34 1.37 1.77
N TYR A 18 -6.06 0.30 1.41
CA TYR A 18 -5.53 -0.76 0.57
C TYR A 18 -5.14 -0.24 -0.81
N GLY A 19 -5.97 0.60 -1.41
CA GLY A 19 -5.72 1.26 -2.69
C GLY A 19 -4.47 2.13 -2.66
N LEU A 20 -4.28 2.92 -1.59
CA LEU A 20 -3.09 3.77 -1.43
C LEU A 20 -1.79 2.97 -1.38
N ILE A 21 -1.77 1.83 -0.68
CA ILE A 21 -0.62 0.92 -0.65
C ILE A 21 -0.48 0.20 -2.01
N ALA A 22 -1.60 -0.23 -2.61
CA ALA A 22 -1.64 -0.95 -3.89
C ALA A 22 -1.10 -0.12 -5.06
N ILE A 23 -1.28 1.20 -5.02
CA ILE A 23 -0.68 2.13 -5.98
C ILE A 23 0.85 2.03 -5.95
N GLY A 24 1.46 1.91 -4.76
CA GLY A 24 2.91 1.73 -4.61
C GLY A 24 3.39 0.41 -5.22
N TYR A 25 2.67 -0.69 -4.98
CA TYR A 25 2.91 -1.99 -5.63
C TYR A 25 2.83 -1.91 -7.15
N THR A 26 1.79 -1.24 -7.63
CA THR A 26 1.50 -1.06 -9.06
C THR A 26 2.60 -0.29 -9.79
N MET A 27 3.20 0.72 -9.14
CA MET A 27 4.28 1.49 -9.73
C MET A 27 5.56 0.68 -9.94
N VAL A 28 5.93 -0.14 -8.96
CA VAL A 28 7.13 -0.98 -9.08
C VAL A 28 6.86 -2.08 -10.10
N TYR A 29 5.79 -2.86 -9.90
CA TYR A 29 5.46 -3.97 -10.78
C TYR A 29 5.23 -3.52 -12.23
N GLY A 30 4.56 -2.40 -12.45
CA GLY A 30 4.25 -1.89 -13.78
C GLY A 30 5.49 -1.63 -14.64
N ILE A 31 6.68 -1.47 -14.04
CA ILE A 31 7.93 -1.23 -14.78
C ILE A 31 8.81 -2.48 -14.84
N ILE A 32 9.01 -3.18 -13.72
CA ILE A 32 9.93 -4.33 -13.68
C ILE A 32 9.23 -5.69 -13.86
N GLN A 33 7.90 -5.75 -13.78
CA GLN A 33 7.08 -6.96 -13.82
C GLN A 33 7.52 -8.04 -12.81
N LEU A 34 8.10 -7.61 -11.69
CA LEU A 34 8.51 -8.46 -10.58
C LEU A 34 7.67 -8.14 -9.35
N ILE A 35 7.21 -9.19 -8.67
CA ILE A 35 6.44 -9.07 -7.43
C ILE A 35 7.41 -8.70 -6.31
N ASN A 36 7.19 -7.55 -5.68
CA ASN A 36 8.01 -7.04 -4.59
C ASN A 36 7.27 -7.19 -3.24
N PHE A 37 7.37 -8.36 -2.61
CA PHE A 37 6.77 -8.59 -1.29
C PHE A 37 7.37 -7.70 -0.18
N ALA A 38 8.61 -7.23 -0.34
CA ALA A 38 9.24 -6.30 0.60
C ALA A 38 8.58 -4.91 0.63
N HIS A 39 7.69 -4.57 -0.31
CA HIS A 39 6.98 -3.29 -0.30
C HIS A 39 6.09 -3.09 0.95
N GLY A 40 5.50 -4.17 1.49
CA GLY A 40 4.79 -4.12 2.77
C GLY A 40 5.71 -3.70 3.93
N GLU A 41 6.96 -4.17 3.92
CA GLU A 41 7.93 -3.77 4.94
C GLU A 41 8.46 -2.36 4.73
N ILE A 42 8.53 -1.88 3.48
CA ILE A 42 8.81 -0.47 3.19
C ILE A 42 7.69 0.43 3.76
N PHE A 43 6.43 0.00 3.67
CA PHE A 43 5.30 0.64 4.35
C PHE A 43 5.50 0.65 5.87
N MET A 44 5.84 -0.49 6.48
CA MET A 44 6.14 -0.56 7.92
C MET A 44 7.26 0.44 8.30
N ILE A 45 8.39 0.43 7.59
CA ILE A 45 9.53 1.31 7.82
C ILE A 45 9.13 2.79 7.68
N GLY A 46 8.28 3.12 6.72
CA GLY A 46 7.73 4.47 6.59
C GLY A 46 6.94 4.90 7.83
N GLY A 47 6.15 3.99 8.40
CA GLY A 47 5.43 4.21 9.66
C GLY A 47 6.35 4.42 10.85
N PHE A 48 7.37 3.58 11.02
CA PHE A 48 8.36 3.72 12.09
C PHE A 48 9.26 4.95 11.92
N GLY A 49 9.58 5.32 10.67
CA GLY A 49 10.29 6.56 10.34
C GLY A 49 9.48 7.79 10.73
N ALA A 50 8.18 7.80 10.40
CA ALA A 50 7.25 8.84 10.82
C ALA A 50 7.11 8.92 12.35
N LEU A 51 7.00 7.78 13.02
CA LEU A 51 6.93 7.73 14.49
C LEU A 51 8.22 8.27 15.14
N THR A 52 9.38 7.94 14.58
CA THR A 52 10.68 8.46 15.07
C THR A 52 10.72 9.97 15.02
N VAL A 53 10.26 10.57 13.92
CA VAL A 53 10.18 12.03 13.83
C VAL A 53 9.23 12.59 14.89
N TYR A 54 8.05 12.00 15.06
CA TYR A 54 7.09 12.44 16.07
C TYR A 54 7.67 12.40 17.49
N LEU A 55 8.36 11.32 17.85
CA LEU A 55 8.98 11.16 19.17
C LEU A 55 10.17 12.12 19.40
N GLY A 56 10.77 12.64 18.33
CA GLY A 56 11.82 13.66 18.42
C GLY A 56 11.29 15.10 18.55
N LEU A 57 9.98 15.32 18.39
CA LEU A 57 9.37 16.64 18.54
C LEU A 57 9.16 16.99 20.03
N PRO A 58 9.13 18.29 20.38
CA PRO A 58 8.84 18.73 21.75
C PRO A 58 7.46 18.23 22.23
N SER A 59 7.33 18.01 23.55
CA SER A 59 6.04 17.67 24.14
C SER A 59 5.01 18.78 23.90
N GLY A 60 3.78 18.39 23.53
CA GLY A 60 2.71 19.34 23.21
C GLY A 60 2.81 20.00 21.83
N PHE A 61 3.75 19.55 20.97
CA PHE A 61 3.81 20.02 19.59
C PHE A 61 2.51 19.70 18.85
N SER A 62 1.97 20.67 18.12
CA SER A 62 0.69 20.51 17.42
C SER A 62 0.75 19.35 16.45
N LEU A 63 -0.17 18.39 16.59
CA LEU A 63 -0.24 17.23 15.69
C LEU A 63 -0.40 17.64 14.22
N ILE A 64 -1.18 18.69 13.96
CA ILE A 64 -1.40 19.20 12.59
C ILE A 64 -0.07 19.65 11.96
N ALA A 65 0.80 20.29 12.75
CA ALA A 65 2.14 20.68 12.31
C ALA A 65 3.12 19.50 12.28
N ALA A 66 2.90 18.46 13.10
CA ALA A 66 3.73 17.25 13.11
C ALA A 66 3.53 16.39 11.87
N ILE A 67 2.30 16.29 11.34
CA ILE A 67 1.97 15.39 10.23
C ILE A 67 2.87 15.60 8.99
N PRO A 68 3.08 16.83 8.48
CA PRO A 68 4.01 17.04 7.37
C PRO A 68 5.44 16.56 7.67
N LEU A 69 5.95 16.81 8.87
CA LEU A 69 7.28 16.37 9.29
C LEU A 69 7.36 14.84 9.39
N MET A 70 6.32 14.22 9.93
CA MET A 70 6.17 12.76 10.01
C MET A 70 6.15 12.13 8.61
N ILE A 71 5.40 12.69 7.67
CA ILE A 71 5.37 12.23 6.28
C ILE A 71 6.78 12.35 5.67
N VAL A 72 7.44 13.49 5.82
CA VAL A 72 8.80 13.69 5.28
C VAL A 72 9.78 12.67 5.87
N GLY A 73 9.78 12.47 7.18
CA GLY A 73 10.64 11.49 7.84
C GLY A 73 10.36 10.05 7.41
N GLY A 74 9.08 9.68 7.35
CA GLY A 74 8.65 8.37 6.87
C GLY A 74 9.05 8.13 5.42
N VAL A 75 8.86 9.12 4.55
CA VAL A 75 9.25 9.06 3.12
C VAL A 75 10.75 8.91 3.00
N ILE A 76 11.56 9.68 3.73
CA ILE A 76 13.03 9.56 3.70
C ILE A 76 13.46 8.14 4.09
N ALA A 77 12.93 7.61 5.19
CA ALA A 77 13.26 6.26 5.65
C ALA A 77 12.85 5.18 4.64
N ALA A 78 11.61 5.24 4.15
CA ALA A 78 11.08 4.28 3.19
C ALA A 78 11.83 4.32 1.86
N VAL A 79 12.09 5.52 1.32
CA VAL A 79 12.82 5.71 0.06
C VAL A 79 14.27 5.22 0.18
N ALA A 80 14.96 5.55 1.27
CA ALA A 80 16.32 5.10 1.52
C ALA A 80 16.42 3.56 1.50
N ILE A 81 15.53 2.88 2.23
CA ILE A 81 15.49 1.42 2.27
C ILE A 81 15.06 0.82 0.93
N SER A 82 14.07 1.41 0.26
CA SER A 82 13.60 0.94 -1.05
C SER A 82 14.69 1.05 -2.13
N MET A 83 15.45 2.15 -2.13
CA MET A 83 16.59 2.32 -3.05
C MET A 83 17.74 1.38 -2.70
N ALA A 84 18.03 1.15 -1.42
CA ALA A 84 19.01 0.15 -1.00
C ALA A 84 18.58 -1.26 -1.43
N ALA A 85 17.31 -1.61 -1.25
CA ALA A 85 16.74 -2.86 -1.72
C ALA A 85 16.85 -3.02 -3.24
N GLU A 86 16.51 -1.98 -4.01
CA GLU A 86 16.70 -1.96 -5.46
C GLU A 86 18.15 -2.24 -5.81
N ARG A 87 19.10 -1.57 -5.16
CA ARG A 87 20.52 -1.60 -5.52
C ARG A 87 21.19 -2.92 -5.15
N PHE A 88 20.93 -3.42 -3.95
CA PHE A 88 21.66 -4.55 -3.37
C PHE A 88 20.92 -5.88 -3.49
N ALA A 89 19.59 -5.87 -3.49
CA ALA A 89 18.80 -7.11 -3.54
C ALA A 89 18.26 -7.38 -4.95
N TYR A 90 17.63 -6.40 -5.60
CA TYR A 90 16.91 -6.64 -6.85
C TYR A 90 17.75 -6.46 -8.11
N ARG A 91 18.57 -5.41 -8.20
CA ARG A 91 19.36 -5.09 -9.40
C ARG A 91 20.30 -6.23 -9.82
N PRO A 92 21.03 -6.91 -8.92
CA PRO A 92 21.90 -8.03 -9.31
C PRO A 92 21.15 -9.21 -9.94
N LEU A 93 19.86 -9.36 -9.64
CA LEU A 93 19.05 -10.52 -10.03
C LEU A 93 18.21 -10.28 -11.27
N ARG A 94 18.25 -9.08 -11.88
CA ARG A 94 17.44 -8.73 -13.06
C ARG A 94 17.73 -9.60 -14.29
N GLY A 95 18.94 -10.13 -14.40
CA GLY A 95 19.32 -11.05 -15.48
C GLY A 95 19.15 -12.53 -15.13
N GLY A 96 18.71 -12.84 -13.91
CA GLY A 96 18.55 -14.22 -13.44
C GLY A 96 17.16 -14.81 -13.71
N PRO A 97 16.93 -16.08 -13.31
CA PRO A 97 15.62 -16.72 -13.42
C PRO A 97 14.53 -15.94 -12.68
N ARG A 98 13.30 -15.91 -13.21
CA ARG A 98 12.16 -15.16 -12.64
C ARG A 98 11.85 -15.50 -11.17
N LEU A 99 12.22 -16.69 -10.71
CA LEU A 99 12.04 -17.12 -9.32
C LEU A 99 13.03 -16.46 -8.35
N ALA A 100 14.23 -16.07 -8.81
CA ALA A 100 15.26 -15.53 -7.93
C ALA A 100 14.83 -14.18 -7.29
N PRO A 101 14.31 -13.19 -8.04
CA PRO A 101 13.78 -11.95 -7.44
C PRO A 101 12.61 -12.19 -6.47
N LEU A 102 11.78 -13.20 -6.70
CA LEU A 102 10.66 -13.55 -5.81
C LEU A 102 11.16 -14.06 -4.45
N ILE A 103 12.10 -15.01 -4.46
CA ILE A 103 12.71 -15.56 -3.24
C ILE A 103 13.44 -14.45 -2.47
N THR A 104 14.18 -13.60 -3.18
CA THR A 104 14.85 -12.44 -2.59
C THR A 104 13.87 -11.43 -2.01
N ALA A 105 12.72 -11.19 -2.63
CA ALA A 105 11.69 -10.31 -2.08
C ALA A 105 11.16 -10.81 -0.74
N ILE A 106 10.90 -12.11 -0.63
CA ILE A 106 10.43 -12.75 0.62
C ILE A 106 11.53 -12.69 1.68
N GLY A 107 12.77 -13.05 1.32
CA GLY A 107 13.91 -12.99 2.23
C GLY A 107 14.19 -11.57 2.74
N LEU A 108 14.11 -10.58 1.85
CA LEU A 108 14.23 -9.17 2.21
C LEU A 108 13.08 -8.71 3.11
N SER A 109 11.84 -9.15 2.84
CA SER A 109 10.68 -8.87 3.70
C SER A 109 10.96 -9.32 5.14
N LEU A 110 11.36 -10.58 5.33
CA LEU A 110 11.71 -11.10 6.65
C LEU A 110 12.89 -10.35 7.27
N ALA A 111 13.94 -10.06 6.48
CA ALA A 111 15.10 -9.33 6.99
C ALA A 111 14.74 -7.92 7.47
N LEU A 112 13.92 -7.18 6.71
CA LEU A 112 13.47 -5.82 7.08
C LEU A 112 12.54 -5.85 8.29
N GLN A 113 11.64 -6.82 8.36
CA GLN A 113 10.76 -7.02 9.50
C GLN A 113 11.57 -7.29 10.79
N GLN A 114 12.54 -8.20 10.72
CA GLN A 114 13.41 -8.53 11.84
C GLN A 114 14.37 -7.40 12.20
N ALA A 115 14.82 -6.61 11.22
CA ALA A 115 15.63 -5.41 11.44
C ALA A 115 14.90 -4.39 12.31
N VAL A 116 13.63 -4.09 12.01
CA VAL A 116 12.82 -3.21 12.86
C VAL A 116 12.60 -3.81 14.24
N TRP A 117 12.28 -5.10 14.32
CA TRP A 117 12.09 -5.79 15.60
C TRP A 117 13.34 -5.72 16.50
N MET A 118 14.55 -5.84 15.92
CA MET A 118 15.81 -5.86 16.66
C MET A 118 16.35 -4.47 16.99
N TRP A 119 16.26 -3.52 16.06
CA TRP A 119 16.92 -2.21 16.20
C TRP A 119 15.98 -1.09 16.66
N TYR A 120 14.66 -1.22 16.46
CA TYR A 120 13.73 -0.20 16.90
C TYR A 120 13.37 -0.38 18.38
N PRO A 121 13.50 0.65 19.24
CA PRO A 121 13.24 0.54 20.67
C PRO A 121 11.83 0.04 20.99
N ASN A 122 11.73 -1.04 21.77
CA ASN A 122 10.47 -1.64 22.23
C ASN A 122 9.49 -2.05 21.11
N ALA A 123 9.98 -2.38 19.93
CA ALA A 123 9.16 -2.88 18.82
C ALA A 123 8.64 -4.32 19.02
N THR A 124 8.83 -4.93 20.18
CA THR A 124 8.27 -6.24 20.54
C THR A 124 6.75 -6.21 20.76
N LYS A 125 6.18 -5.01 20.94
CA LYS A 125 4.75 -4.75 21.05
C LYS A 125 4.37 -3.60 20.10
N ASP A 126 3.07 -3.46 19.85
CA ASP A 126 2.55 -2.33 19.10
C ASP A 126 2.93 -1.01 19.81
N ARG A 127 3.35 -0.04 19.00
CA ARG A 127 3.80 1.27 19.44
C ARG A 127 2.65 2.26 19.28
N PRO A 128 2.32 3.07 20.29
CA PRO A 128 1.30 4.09 20.17
C PRO A 128 1.72 5.10 19.09
N PHE A 129 0.76 5.47 18.26
CA PHE A 129 0.89 6.46 17.20
C PHE A 129 -0.08 7.61 17.51
N PRO A 130 0.30 8.88 17.26
CA PRO A 130 -0.60 9.98 17.55
C PRO A 130 -1.93 9.86 16.80
N GLN A 131 -3.02 10.30 17.43
CA GLN A 131 -4.35 10.34 16.83
C GLN A 131 -4.90 11.75 16.86
N PHE A 132 -5.78 12.06 15.91
CA PHE A 132 -6.51 13.32 15.94
C PHE A 132 -7.43 13.38 17.15
N GLU A 133 -7.30 14.42 17.97
CA GLU A 133 -8.23 14.70 19.06
C GLU A 133 -9.55 15.27 18.52
N GLY A 134 -10.64 15.03 19.24
CA GLY A 134 -11.96 15.60 19.00
C GLY A 134 -13.03 14.56 18.62
N GLU A 135 -14.28 15.03 18.59
CA GLU A 135 -15.43 14.19 18.29
C GLU A 135 -15.42 13.68 16.84
N ALA A 136 -16.01 12.49 16.66
CA ALA A 136 -16.23 11.88 15.36
C ALA A 136 -17.36 12.60 14.61
N PHE A 137 -17.35 12.51 13.28
CA PHE A 137 -18.42 13.04 12.44
C PHE A 137 -19.49 11.97 12.26
N ASP A 138 -20.76 12.32 12.47
CA ASP A 138 -21.89 11.47 12.06
C ASP A 138 -22.38 11.95 10.70
N ILE A 139 -22.16 11.12 9.67
CA ILE A 139 -22.53 11.42 8.29
C ILE A 139 -23.40 10.26 7.78
N LEU A 140 -24.65 10.57 7.43
CA LEU A 140 -25.60 9.61 6.86
C LEU A 140 -25.81 8.35 7.73
N GLY A 141 -25.71 8.48 9.06
CA GLY A 141 -25.85 7.37 10.01
C GLY A 141 -24.58 6.50 10.12
N ALA A 142 -23.44 7.00 9.67
CA ALA A 142 -22.13 6.39 9.85
C ALA A 142 -21.22 7.33 10.66
N THR A 143 -20.60 6.79 11.70
CA THR A 143 -19.59 7.47 12.51
C THR A 143 -18.23 7.37 11.82
N ILE A 144 -17.68 8.51 11.44
CA ILE A 144 -16.39 8.65 10.73
C ILE A 144 -15.42 9.39 11.65
N GLN A 145 -14.30 8.75 11.99
CA GLN A 145 -13.27 9.38 12.82
C GLN A 145 -12.43 10.36 11.99
N ARG A 146 -11.78 11.32 12.65
CA ARG A 146 -10.89 12.30 11.99
C ARG A 146 -9.73 11.63 11.23
N GLY A 147 -9.22 10.51 11.76
CA GLY A 147 -8.22 9.68 11.06
C GLY A 147 -8.75 9.08 9.77
N ASP A 148 -10.03 8.71 9.72
CA ASP A 148 -10.67 8.17 8.52
C ASP A 148 -10.80 9.24 7.43
N VAL A 149 -11.17 10.47 7.82
CA VAL A 149 -11.21 11.62 6.90
C VAL A 149 -9.84 11.86 6.26
N PHE A 150 -8.77 11.76 7.05
CA PHE A 150 -7.41 11.89 6.53
C PHE A 150 -7.11 10.84 5.45
N VAL A 151 -7.48 9.57 5.67
CA VAL A 151 -7.32 8.49 4.67
C VAL A 151 -8.11 8.78 3.40
N LEU A 152 -9.39 9.16 3.56
CA LEU A 152 -10.31 9.44 2.44
C LEU A 152 -9.86 10.65 1.60
N VAL A 153 -9.12 11.59 2.17
CA VAL A 153 -8.57 12.75 1.45
C VAL A 153 -7.22 12.42 0.81
N VAL A 154 -6.30 11.82 1.58
CA VAL A 154 -4.93 11.58 1.12
C VAL A 154 -4.88 10.52 0.02
N ALA A 155 -5.70 9.47 0.10
CA ALA A 155 -5.65 8.38 -0.88
C ALA A 155 -6.01 8.85 -2.32
N PRO A 156 -7.12 9.57 -2.56
CA PRO A 156 -7.42 10.15 -3.88
C PRO A 156 -6.40 11.20 -4.32
N LEU A 157 -5.91 12.06 -3.41
CA LEU A 157 -4.89 13.05 -3.74
C LEU A 157 -3.61 12.39 -4.25
N CYS A 158 -3.14 11.34 -3.58
CA CYS A 158 -1.99 10.55 -3.98
C CYS A 158 -2.19 9.87 -5.34
N MET A 159 -3.38 9.28 -5.57
CA MET A 159 -3.73 8.67 -6.86
C MET A 159 -3.68 9.70 -7.99
N LEU A 160 -4.31 10.86 -7.81
CA LEU A 160 -4.36 11.93 -8.82
C LEU A 160 -2.96 12.51 -9.08
N ALA A 161 -2.18 12.75 -8.02
CA ALA A 161 -0.81 13.24 -8.12
C ALA A 161 0.07 12.29 -8.92
N LEU A 162 -0.03 10.97 -8.64
CA LEU A 162 0.72 9.97 -9.38
C LEU A 162 0.23 9.83 -10.83
N GLY A 163 -1.09 9.79 -11.04
CA GLY A 163 -1.68 9.72 -12.38
C GLY A 163 -1.23 10.90 -13.25
N PHE A 164 -1.20 12.11 -12.69
CA PHE A 164 -0.66 13.29 -13.33
C PHE A 164 0.85 13.16 -13.59
N PHE A 165 1.63 12.73 -12.59
CA PHE A 165 3.07 12.55 -12.73
C PHE A 165 3.41 11.59 -13.88
N VAL A 166 2.77 10.42 -13.92
CA VAL A 166 3.04 9.39 -14.93
C VAL A 166 2.60 9.83 -16.33
N SER A 167 1.46 10.53 -16.46
CA SER A 167 0.91 10.93 -17.77
C SER A 167 1.48 12.23 -18.34
N LYS A 168 1.94 13.16 -17.50
CA LYS A 168 2.32 14.52 -17.93
C LYS A 168 3.82 14.82 -17.83
N THR A 169 4.61 14.05 -17.08
CA THR A 169 6.04 14.37 -16.90
C THR A 169 6.95 13.58 -17.84
N ARG A 170 8.17 14.12 -18.08
CA ARG A 170 9.22 13.41 -18.85
C ARG A 170 9.62 12.09 -18.18
N ALA A 171 9.74 12.12 -16.86
CA ALA A 171 9.99 10.96 -16.01
C ALA A 171 8.91 9.88 -16.19
N GLY A 172 7.64 10.27 -16.15
CA GLY A 172 6.48 9.41 -16.38
C GLY A 172 6.45 8.76 -17.76
N ARG A 173 6.74 9.53 -18.82
CA ARG A 173 6.91 8.96 -20.17
C ARG A 173 8.06 7.95 -20.24
N GLY A 174 9.16 8.22 -19.54
CA GLY A 174 10.26 7.27 -19.40
C GLY A 174 9.85 5.97 -18.70
N MET A 175 9.01 6.06 -17.67
CA MET A 175 8.42 4.89 -16.99
C MET A 175 7.57 4.06 -17.94
N GLN A 176 6.68 4.70 -18.71
CA GLN A 176 5.85 4.00 -19.70
C GLN A 176 6.68 3.34 -20.79
N ALA A 177 7.68 4.03 -21.35
CA ALA A 177 8.58 3.45 -22.35
C ALA A 177 9.36 2.26 -21.78
N THR A 178 9.89 2.39 -20.55
CA THR A 178 10.64 1.32 -19.89
C THR A 178 9.74 0.12 -19.58
N SER A 179 8.47 0.32 -19.23
CA SER A 179 7.52 -0.79 -19.00
C SER A 179 7.15 -1.57 -20.27
N GLN A 180 7.19 -0.92 -21.43
CA GLN A 180 6.88 -1.56 -22.70
C GLN A 180 8.05 -2.40 -23.18
N ASP A 181 9.22 -1.78 -23.31
CA ASP A 181 10.45 -2.45 -23.71
C ASP A 181 11.67 -1.69 -23.12
N PRO A 182 12.29 -2.22 -22.05
CA PRO A 182 13.48 -1.61 -21.46
C PRO A 182 14.65 -1.50 -22.44
N ASP A 183 14.83 -2.44 -23.37
CA ASP A 183 15.99 -2.46 -24.26
C ASP A 183 15.81 -1.45 -25.39
N THR A 184 14.62 -1.37 -25.98
CA THR A 184 14.29 -0.29 -26.92
C THR A 184 14.35 1.08 -26.23
N ALA A 185 13.86 1.20 -24.99
CA ALA A 185 13.96 2.46 -24.23
C ALA A 185 15.42 2.91 -24.05
N LYS A 186 16.36 1.99 -23.77
CA LYS A 186 17.80 2.30 -23.69
C LYS A 186 18.34 2.81 -25.03
N LEU A 187 17.95 2.19 -26.15
CA LEU A 187 18.35 2.62 -27.50
C LEU A 187 17.83 4.01 -27.84
N MET A 188 16.67 4.39 -27.30
CA MET A 188 16.09 5.73 -27.41
C MET A 188 16.69 6.76 -26.43
N GLY A 189 17.79 6.41 -25.74
CA GLY A 189 18.51 7.30 -24.82
C GLY A 189 17.90 7.43 -23.42
N ILE A 190 16.92 6.59 -23.07
CA ILE A 190 16.32 6.59 -21.73
C ILE A 190 17.22 5.77 -20.79
N ASN A 191 17.65 6.38 -19.70
CA ASN A 191 18.35 5.65 -18.64
C ASN A 191 17.36 4.83 -17.81
N THR A 192 17.11 3.59 -18.24
CA THR A 192 16.14 2.67 -17.61
C THR A 192 16.48 2.37 -16.16
N ASP A 193 17.77 2.29 -15.81
CA ASP A 193 18.20 2.08 -14.43
C ASP A 193 17.75 3.21 -13.50
N ARG A 194 17.88 4.47 -13.97
CA ARG A 194 17.39 5.64 -13.23
C ARG A 194 15.87 5.64 -13.13
N ILE A 195 15.18 5.25 -14.19
CA ILE A 195 13.71 5.12 -14.20
C ILE A 195 13.23 4.09 -13.17
N ILE A 196 13.89 2.94 -13.09
CA ILE A 196 13.53 1.88 -12.14
C ILE A 196 13.80 2.35 -10.70
N VAL A 197 14.96 2.95 -10.41
CA VAL A 197 15.25 3.50 -9.07
C VAL A 197 14.19 4.52 -8.66
N MET A 198 13.79 5.40 -9.58
CA MET A 198 12.74 6.38 -9.34
C MET A 198 11.37 5.73 -9.09
N ALA A 199 11.06 4.62 -9.75
CA ALA A 199 9.84 3.86 -9.47
C ALA A 199 9.82 3.28 -8.05
N PHE A 200 10.94 2.71 -7.60
CA PHE A 200 11.12 2.22 -6.23
C PHE A 200 10.99 3.35 -5.21
N ALA A 201 11.57 4.52 -5.48
CA ALA A 201 11.46 5.69 -4.62
C ALA A 201 10.02 6.21 -4.55
N ILE A 202 9.35 6.38 -5.68
CA ILE A 202 7.96 6.87 -5.72
C ILE A 202 7.02 5.88 -5.03
N GLY A 203 7.14 4.58 -5.31
CA GLY A 203 6.38 3.55 -4.62
C GLY A 203 6.58 3.60 -3.10
N ALA A 204 7.83 3.73 -2.64
CA ALA A 204 8.15 3.84 -1.22
C ALA A 204 7.59 5.11 -0.56
N ALA A 205 7.55 6.23 -1.29
CA ALA A 205 6.93 7.45 -0.79
C ALA A 205 5.43 7.25 -0.52
N PHE A 206 4.70 6.61 -1.45
CA PHE A 206 3.29 6.27 -1.23
C PHE A 206 3.09 5.26 -0.09
N ALA A 207 3.98 4.28 0.03
CA ALA A 207 3.98 3.33 1.15
C ALA A 207 4.14 4.06 2.50
N ALA A 208 5.04 5.04 2.59
CA ALA A 208 5.21 5.83 3.81
C ALA A 208 3.99 6.71 4.12
N VAL A 209 3.41 7.37 3.11
CA VAL A 209 2.19 8.18 3.28
C VAL A 209 1.02 7.31 3.76
N ALA A 210 0.87 6.11 3.19
CA ALA A 210 -0.12 5.14 3.65
C ALA A 210 0.13 4.71 5.09
N ALA A 211 1.39 4.51 5.49
CA ALA A 211 1.74 4.09 6.84
C ALA A 211 1.43 5.15 7.88
N VAL A 212 1.66 6.44 7.56
CA VAL A 212 1.22 7.56 8.39
C VAL A 212 -0.30 7.56 8.51
N ALA A 213 -1.02 7.43 7.39
CA ALA A 213 -2.48 7.40 7.40
C ALA A 213 -3.02 6.22 8.24
N TYR A 214 -2.40 5.05 8.13
CA TYR A 214 -2.71 3.86 8.92
C TYR A 214 -2.49 4.09 10.42
N GLY A 215 -1.34 4.66 10.79
CA GLY A 215 -1.00 4.98 12.18
C GLY A 215 -1.97 5.99 12.79
N LEU A 216 -2.28 7.08 12.08
CA LEU A 216 -3.22 8.12 12.54
C LEU A 216 -4.63 7.57 12.75
N LYS A 217 -5.06 6.63 11.90
CA LYS A 217 -6.36 5.96 12.01
C LYS A 217 -6.40 5.00 13.20
N ASN A 218 -5.44 4.07 13.28
CA ASN A 218 -5.51 2.97 14.24
C ASN A 218 -4.90 3.31 15.61
N GLY A 219 -4.19 4.44 15.74
CA GLY A 219 -3.56 4.88 16.99
C GLY A 219 -2.36 4.05 17.42
N GLN A 220 -1.94 3.10 16.60
CA GLN A 220 -0.78 2.26 16.85
C GLN A 220 -0.22 1.71 15.55
N ILE A 221 1.09 1.42 15.59
CA ILE A 221 1.81 0.72 14.52
C ILE A 221 2.59 -0.45 15.11
N GLY A 222 2.71 -1.53 14.36
CA GLY A 222 3.37 -2.75 14.81
C GLY A 222 4.39 -3.24 13.79
N PHE A 223 5.44 -3.92 14.23
CA PHE A 223 6.48 -4.44 13.34
C PHE A 223 6.00 -5.58 12.41
N ARG A 224 4.80 -6.13 12.63
CA ARG A 224 4.19 -7.16 11.77
C ARG A 224 3.17 -6.60 10.79
N MET A 225 2.90 -5.28 10.85
CA MET A 225 1.86 -4.66 10.01
C MET A 225 2.21 -4.70 8.52
N GLY A 226 3.51 -4.70 8.19
CA GLY A 226 4.00 -4.64 6.82
C GLY A 226 3.53 -5.82 5.98
N PHE A 227 3.79 -7.05 6.43
CA PHE A 227 3.43 -8.26 5.70
C PHE A 227 1.93 -8.38 5.39
N ILE A 228 1.06 -8.26 6.39
CA ILE A 228 -0.40 -8.44 6.20
C ILE A 228 -0.97 -7.33 5.32
N MET A 229 -0.62 -6.07 5.60
CA MET A 229 -1.10 -4.93 4.79
C MET A 229 -0.55 -5.00 3.36
N GLY A 230 0.70 -5.41 3.20
CA GLY A 230 1.32 -5.61 1.89
C GLY A 230 0.61 -6.69 1.08
N LEU A 231 0.25 -7.80 1.72
CA LEU A 231 -0.47 -8.90 1.07
C LEU A 231 -1.89 -8.47 0.65
N LYS A 232 -2.62 -7.71 1.48
CA LYS A 232 -3.93 -7.13 1.10
C LYS A 232 -3.82 -6.10 -0.01
N ALA A 233 -2.80 -5.25 0.02
CA ALA A 233 -2.55 -4.27 -1.02
C ALA A 233 -2.16 -4.93 -2.35
N PHE A 234 -1.38 -6.01 -2.31
CA PHE A 234 -1.09 -6.82 -3.48
C PHE A 234 -2.37 -7.43 -4.04
N THR A 235 -3.22 -8.02 -3.19
CA THR A 235 -4.55 -8.50 -3.57
C THR A 235 -5.37 -7.40 -4.27
N ALA A 236 -5.41 -6.20 -3.69
CA ALA A 236 -6.09 -5.05 -4.27
C ALA A 236 -5.51 -4.63 -5.64
N ALA A 237 -4.18 -4.64 -5.79
CA ALA A 237 -3.51 -4.34 -7.05
C ALA A 237 -3.83 -5.37 -8.14
N VAL A 238 -3.82 -6.67 -7.79
CA VAL A 238 -4.16 -7.78 -8.70
C VAL A 238 -5.62 -7.70 -9.11
N LEU A 239 -6.52 -7.53 -8.14
CA LEU A 239 -7.95 -7.33 -8.34
C LEU A 239 -8.22 -6.13 -9.27
N GLY A 240 -7.49 -5.03 -9.08
CA GLY A 240 -7.59 -3.84 -9.91
C GLY A 240 -7.02 -3.97 -11.34
N GLY A 241 -6.15 -4.96 -11.56
CA GLY A 241 -5.27 -5.05 -12.72
C GLY A 241 -3.91 -4.41 -12.41
N ILE A 242 -2.88 -5.25 -12.20
CA ILE A 242 -1.54 -4.75 -11.85
C ILE A 242 -1.00 -3.89 -12.99
N GLY A 243 -0.27 -2.83 -12.67
CA GLY A 243 0.25 -1.86 -13.65
C GLY A 243 -0.73 -0.71 -13.97
N ASN A 244 -2.00 -0.81 -13.56
CA ASN A 244 -2.99 0.25 -13.72
C ASN A 244 -3.26 1.00 -12.40
N ILE A 245 -2.78 2.25 -12.30
CA ILE A 245 -2.90 3.08 -11.07
C ILE A 245 -4.37 3.24 -10.62
N TYR A 246 -5.27 3.51 -11.56
CA TYR A 246 -6.70 3.66 -11.26
C TYR A 246 -7.35 2.32 -10.95
N GLY A 247 -6.92 1.26 -11.66
CA GLY A 247 -7.24 -0.14 -11.37
C GLY A 247 -6.97 -0.49 -9.92
N ALA A 248 -5.74 -0.28 -9.45
CA ALA A 248 -5.30 -0.61 -8.11
C ALA A 248 -6.10 0.11 -7.01
N MET A 249 -6.46 1.38 -7.21
CA MET A 249 -7.31 2.11 -6.26
C MET A 249 -8.72 1.51 -6.20
N LEU A 250 -9.34 1.25 -7.36
CA LEU A 250 -10.67 0.64 -7.42
C LEU A 250 -10.67 -0.78 -6.86
N GLY A 251 -9.63 -1.56 -7.14
CA GLY A 251 -9.42 -2.88 -6.52
C GLY A 251 -9.31 -2.79 -5.00
N GLY A 252 -8.61 -1.77 -4.49
CA GLY A 252 -8.58 -1.47 -3.05
C GLY A 252 -9.97 -1.21 -2.49
N ILE A 253 -10.74 -0.32 -3.10
CA ILE A 253 -12.12 0.02 -2.69
C ILE A 253 -13.01 -1.23 -2.68
N VAL A 254 -13.00 -2.02 -3.77
CA VAL A 254 -13.80 -3.24 -3.87
C VAL A 254 -13.40 -4.24 -2.79
N LEU A 255 -12.09 -4.45 -2.57
CA LEU A 255 -11.59 -5.35 -1.53
C LEU A 255 -12.03 -4.88 -0.14
N GLY A 256 -11.88 -3.59 0.17
CA GLY A 256 -12.23 -3.02 1.47
C GLY A 256 -13.73 -3.10 1.76
N VAL A 257 -14.57 -2.77 0.78
CA VAL A 257 -16.03 -2.88 0.89
C VAL A 257 -16.46 -4.32 1.06
N ALA A 258 -15.90 -5.24 0.27
CA ALA A 258 -16.23 -6.65 0.41
C ALA A 258 -15.76 -7.23 1.75
N GLU A 259 -14.58 -6.86 2.25
CA GLU A 259 -14.09 -7.26 3.57
C GLU A 259 -15.00 -6.72 4.69
N ALA A 260 -15.37 -5.45 4.65
CA ALA A 260 -16.25 -4.85 5.66
C ALA A 260 -17.64 -5.52 5.66
N LEU A 261 -18.24 -5.74 4.49
CA LEU A 261 -19.53 -6.40 4.39
C LEU A 261 -19.46 -7.88 4.82
N ALA A 262 -18.41 -8.61 4.44
CA ALA A 262 -18.23 -10.00 4.85
C ALA A 262 -18.05 -10.09 6.38
N THR A 263 -17.22 -9.23 6.97
CA THR A 263 -17.02 -9.27 8.43
C THR A 263 -18.25 -8.82 9.22
N GLY A 264 -19.04 -7.88 8.70
CA GLY A 264 -20.24 -7.35 9.35
C GLY A 264 -21.47 -8.24 9.23
N TYR A 265 -21.69 -8.89 8.09
CA TYR A 265 -22.95 -9.61 7.80
C TYR A 265 -22.82 -11.13 7.72
N MET A 266 -21.62 -11.69 7.55
CA MET A 266 -21.51 -13.14 7.33
C MET A 266 -21.89 -13.97 8.57
N SER A 267 -21.81 -13.39 9.76
CA SER A 267 -22.34 -14.00 10.99
C SER A 267 -23.86 -14.13 11.00
N GLU A 268 -24.58 -13.34 10.20
CA GLU A 268 -26.04 -13.37 10.13
C GLU A 268 -26.55 -14.41 9.11
N VAL A 269 -25.67 -15.00 8.30
CA VAL A 269 -26.03 -16.02 7.30
C VAL A 269 -26.17 -17.38 7.99
N PRO A 270 -27.35 -18.05 7.90
CA PRO A 270 -27.56 -19.35 8.52
C PRO A 270 -26.51 -20.38 8.07
N GLY A 271 -25.82 -20.99 9.03
CA GLY A 271 -24.75 -21.96 8.77
C GLY A 271 -23.35 -21.38 8.54
N MET A 272 -23.18 -20.06 8.55
CA MET A 272 -21.87 -19.39 8.46
C MET A 272 -21.49 -18.59 9.71
N GLU A 273 -22.17 -18.81 10.83
CA GLU A 273 -21.93 -18.11 12.12
C GLU A 273 -20.46 -18.15 12.57
N LEU A 274 -19.77 -19.28 12.31
CA LEU A 274 -18.34 -19.48 12.60
C LEU A 274 -17.40 -18.68 11.69
N PHE A 275 -17.84 -18.27 10.50
CA PHE A 275 -17.06 -17.53 9.49
C PHE A 275 -17.33 -16.02 9.50
N GLY A 276 -18.21 -15.57 10.41
CA GLY A 276 -18.43 -14.15 10.68
C GLY A 276 -17.39 -13.54 11.61
N GLY A 277 -17.36 -12.21 11.68
CA GLY A 277 -16.53 -11.44 12.60
C GLY A 277 -15.09 -11.18 12.14
N GLY A 278 -14.40 -10.31 12.90
CA GLY A 278 -13.10 -9.75 12.50
C GLY A 278 -11.94 -10.75 12.43
N ALA A 279 -12.06 -11.94 13.00
CA ALA A 279 -11.03 -12.98 12.93
C ALA A 279 -10.85 -13.56 11.51
N TRP A 280 -11.92 -13.58 10.71
CA TRP A 280 -11.92 -14.12 9.35
C TRP A 280 -11.67 -13.06 8.27
N LYS A 281 -11.44 -11.80 8.66
CA LYS A 281 -11.28 -10.68 7.73
C LYS A 281 -10.22 -10.95 6.65
N ASP A 282 -9.09 -11.56 7.02
CA ASP A 282 -8.00 -11.82 6.10
C ASP A 282 -8.36 -12.96 5.13
N VAL A 283 -9.08 -13.98 5.61
CA VAL A 283 -9.55 -15.10 4.78
C VAL A 283 -10.52 -14.60 3.71
N TRP A 284 -11.45 -13.71 4.06
CA TRP A 284 -12.39 -13.12 3.11
C TRP A 284 -11.69 -12.29 2.04
N ALA A 285 -10.67 -11.51 2.42
CA ALA A 285 -9.85 -10.76 1.47
C ALA A 285 -9.17 -11.68 0.43
N PHE A 286 -8.61 -12.82 0.87
CA PHE A 286 -7.97 -13.79 -0.04
C PHE A 286 -8.95 -14.65 -0.82
N ALA A 287 -10.08 -15.04 -0.24
CA ALA A 287 -11.12 -15.77 -0.96
C ALA A 287 -11.64 -14.94 -2.14
N LEU A 288 -11.87 -13.64 -1.92
CA LEU A 288 -12.30 -12.72 -2.97
C LEU A 288 -11.26 -12.59 -4.08
N LEU A 289 -9.96 -12.52 -3.74
CA LEU A 289 -8.88 -12.55 -4.74
C LEU A 289 -8.99 -13.79 -5.63
N ILE A 290 -9.09 -14.98 -5.02
CA ILE A 290 -9.15 -16.25 -5.74
C ILE A 290 -10.35 -16.27 -6.68
N ILE A 291 -11.52 -15.88 -6.19
CA ILE A 291 -12.75 -15.83 -6.99
C ILE A 291 -12.59 -14.90 -8.19
N VAL A 292 -12.04 -13.69 -7.98
CA VAL A 292 -11.86 -12.74 -9.08
C VAL A 292 -10.83 -13.24 -10.08
N LEU A 293 -9.72 -13.84 -9.63
CA LEU A 293 -8.73 -14.39 -10.55
C LEU A 293 -9.27 -15.56 -11.38
N LEU A 294 -10.19 -16.36 -10.83
CA LEU A 294 -10.86 -17.43 -11.58
C LEU A 294 -11.81 -16.89 -12.66
N VAL A 295 -12.49 -15.78 -12.40
CA VAL A 295 -13.51 -15.23 -13.31
C VAL A 295 -12.94 -14.18 -14.28
N ARG A 296 -11.99 -13.36 -13.82
CA ARG A 296 -11.32 -12.30 -14.57
C ARG A 296 -9.84 -12.16 -14.16
N PRO A 297 -8.93 -12.96 -14.73
CA PRO A 297 -7.50 -12.95 -14.37
C PRO A 297 -6.78 -11.64 -14.71
N GLN A 298 -7.34 -10.80 -15.58
CA GLN A 298 -6.79 -9.48 -15.92
C GLN A 298 -7.16 -8.37 -14.90
N GLY A 299 -7.95 -8.71 -13.87
CA GLY A 299 -8.50 -7.73 -12.92
C GLY A 299 -9.71 -6.96 -13.48
N LEU A 300 -10.21 -6.01 -12.69
CA LEU A 300 -11.46 -5.28 -12.97
C LEU A 300 -11.34 -4.34 -14.17
N LEU A 301 -10.24 -3.60 -14.28
CA LEU A 301 -10.02 -2.58 -15.32
C LEU A 301 -9.03 -3.00 -16.41
N GLY A 302 -8.47 -4.21 -16.32
CA GLY A 302 -7.46 -4.72 -17.24
C GLY A 302 -6.11 -4.02 -17.12
N GLU A 303 -5.07 -4.71 -17.55
CA GLU A 303 -3.72 -4.15 -17.70
C GLU A 303 -3.72 -3.22 -18.94
N ARG A 304 -3.17 -2.01 -18.82
CA ARG A 304 -3.14 -1.02 -19.93
C ARG A 304 -2.12 -1.37 -21.04
N VAL A 305 -1.46 -2.52 -20.94
CA VAL A 305 -0.54 -2.98 -21.97
C VAL A 305 -1.30 -3.96 -22.85
N ALA A 306 -1.67 -3.48 -24.04
CA ALA A 306 -2.28 -4.28 -25.08
C ALA A 306 -1.47 -5.56 -25.34
N ASP A 307 -2.19 -6.63 -25.70
CA ASP A 307 -1.70 -7.92 -26.16
C ASP A 307 -0.34 -7.81 -26.86
N ARG A 308 0.66 -8.47 -26.26
CA ARG A 308 1.90 -8.81 -26.95
C ARG A 308 1.62 -10.08 -27.75
N ALA A 309 1.06 -9.91 -28.94
CA ALA A 309 1.10 -10.91 -30.01
C ALA A 309 2.48 -10.89 -30.68
#